data_AF-A0A2V6TGC1-F1
#
_entry.id   AF-A0A2V6TGC1-F1
#
_cell.length_a   1.000
_cell.length_b   1.000
_cell.length_c   1.000
_cell.angle_alpha   90.00
_cell.angle_beta   90.00
_cell.angle_gamma   90.00
#
_symmetry.space_group_name_H-M   'P 1'
#
loop_
_entity.id
_entity.type
_entity.pdbx_description
1 polymer ?
#
loop_
_entity_poly.entity_id
_entity_poly.type
_entity_poly.pdbx_seq_one_letter_code
_entity_poly.pdbx_strand_id
1 'polypeptide(L)'
;MAGMTEELHYRFPPASAYRLNRCLFALKSDDGFRARFLKDAAATLREHALEEEDAAAIVRGDRDGLLARGAHPYLVFMADLRLRMEREPVAFEFF
;
A
#
# COMPACT_ATOMS: atom_id res chain seq x y z
N MET A 1 0.48 39.01 3.60
CA MET A 1 0.65 38.11 2.45
C MET A 1 0.61 36.67 2.98
N ALA A 2 -0.59 36.11 3.16
CA ALA A 2 -0.74 34.70 3.48
C ALA A 2 -0.51 33.93 2.16
N GLY A 3 0.72 33.45 1.95
CA GLY A 3 1.03 32.61 0.80
C GLY A 3 0.26 31.32 0.93
N MET A 4 -0.55 31.02 -0.09
CA MET A 4 -1.16 29.71 -0.30
C MET A 4 -0.07 28.62 -0.15
N THR A 5 0.01 27.96 1.00
CA THR A 5 0.56 26.61 1.04
C THR A 5 -0.45 25.74 0.34
N GLU A 6 -0.35 25.70 -1.00
CA GLU A 6 -1.00 24.69 -1.82
C GLU A 6 -0.66 23.34 -1.19
N GLU A 7 -1.64 22.72 -0.56
CA GLU A 7 -1.48 21.42 0.05
C GLU A 7 -1.27 20.44 -1.11
N LEU A 8 0.01 20.18 -1.43
CA LEU A 8 0.38 19.37 -2.58
C LEU A 8 -0.37 18.04 -2.51
N HIS A 9 -1.13 17.73 -3.57
CA HIS A 9 -1.84 16.47 -3.71
C HIS A 9 -0.92 15.24 -3.64
N TYR A 10 0.38 15.45 -3.85
CA TYR A 10 1.42 14.43 -3.70
C TYR A 10 2.73 15.06 -3.23
N ARG A 11 3.30 14.49 -2.17
CA ARG A 11 4.68 14.74 -1.76
C ARG A 11 5.50 13.51 -2.10
N PHE A 12 6.69 13.72 -2.67
CA PHE A 12 7.61 12.61 -2.92
C PHE A 12 7.90 11.87 -1.60
N PRO A 13 7.94 10.53 -1.58
CA PRO A 13 8.07 9.76 -0.35
C PRO A 13 9.36 10.11 0.39
N PRO A 14 9.30 10.31 1.72
CA PRO A 14 10.51 10.41 2.51
C PRO A 14 11.26 9.07 2.48
N ALA A 15 12.58 9.10 2.71
CA ALA A 15 13.41 7.88 2.73
C ALA A 15 12.90 6.84 3.76
N SER A 16 12.31 7.30 4.86
CA SER A 16 11.68 6.44 5.87
C SER A 16 10.55 5.58 5.29
N ALA A 17 9.83 6.08 4.28
CA ALA A 17 8.73 5.35 3.64
C ALA A 17 9.21 4.36 2.57
N TYR A 18 10.53 4.17 2.37
CA TYR A 18 11.05 3.27 1.34
C TYR A 18 10.55 1.83 1.51
N ARG A 19 10.61 1.28 2.73
CA ARG A 19 10.17 -0.10 3.00
C ARG A 19 8.68 -0.26 2.77
N LEU A 20 7.88 0.71 3.22
CA LEU A 20 6.44 0.78 2.99
C LEU A 20 6.12 0.74 1.49
N ASN A 21 6.73 1.63 0.70
CA ASN A 21 6.50 1.70 -0.74
C ASN A 21 6.99 0.45 -1.47
N ARG A 22 8.09 -0.17 -1.02
CA ARG A 22 8.57 -1.45 -1.57
C ARG A 22 7.57 -2.59 -1.31
N CYS A 23 6.97 -2.63 -0.13
CA CYS A 23 5.93 -3.61 0.20
C CYS A 23 4.66 -3.41 -0.64
N LEU A 24 4.20 -2.17 -0.79
CA LEU A 24 3.04 -1.85 -1.65
C LEU A 24 3.31 -2.19 -3.12
N PHE A 25 4.55 -1.98 -3.58
CA PHE A 25 4.96 -2.38 -4.92
C PHE A 25 4.93 -3.92 -5.11
N ALA A 26 5.35 -4.69 -4.10
CA ALA A 26 5.26 -6.15 -4.11
C ALA A 26 3.79 -6.61 -4.17
N LEU A 27 2.92 -6.04 -3.32
CA LEU A 27 1.47 -6.29 -3.40
C LEU A 27 0.90 -5.97 -4.79
N LYS A 28 1.34 -4.88 -5.42
CA LYS A 28 0.89 -4.52 -6.77
C LYS A 28 1.36 -5.51 -7.85
N SER A 29 2.59 -6.03 -7.77
CA SER A 29 3.31 -6.57 -8.93
C SER A 29 3.73 -8.04 -8.81
N ASP A 30 3.68 -8.63 -7.62
CA ASP A 30 4.09 -10.01 -7.36
C ASP A 30 2.90 -10.85 -6.90
N ASP A 31 2.48 -11.76 -7.79
CA ASP A 31 1.34 -12.65 -7.57
C ASP A 31 1.60 -13.64 -6.43
N GLY A 32 2.83 -14.14 -6.32
CA GLY A 32 3.24 -15.04 -5.25
C GLY A 32 3.25 -14.34 -3.90
N PHE A 33 3.69 -13.07 -3.85
CA PHE A 33 3.63 -12.25 -2.65
C PHE A 33 2.18 -11.98 -2.22
N ARG A 34 1.30 -11.62 -3.16
CA ARG A 34 -0.14 -11.45 -2.87
C ARG A 34 -0.78 -12.73 -2.34
N ALA A 35 -0.49 -13.87 -2.96
CA ALA A 35 -1.04 -15.15 -2.53
C ALA A 35 -0.62 -15.48 -1.09
N ARG A 36 0.66 -15.25 -0.73
CA ARG A 36 1.14 -15.40 0.66
C ARG A 36 0.47 -14.40 1.60
N PHE A 37 0.37 -13.14 1.19
CA PHE A 37 -0.28 -12.08 1.98
C PHE A 37 -1.75 -12.40 2.29
N LEU A 38 -2.50 -12.90 1.31
CA LEU A 38 -3.91 -13.28 1.51
C LEU A 38 -4.07 -14.47 2.43
N LYS A 39 -3.09 -15.38 2.48
CA LYS A 39 -3.07 -16.52 3.39
C LYS A 39 -2.66 -16.12 4.80
N ASP A 40 -1.62 -15.31 4.94
CA ASP A 40 -1.10 -14.82 6.21
C ASP A 40 -0.37 -13.48 6.00
N ALA A 41 -1.11 -12.39 6.18
CA ALA A 41 -0.58 -11.05 5.99
C ALA A 41 0.53 -10.72 7.00
N ALA A 42 0.37 -11.13 8.27
CA ALA A 42 1.34 -10.82 9.31
C ALA A 42 2.69 -11.50 9.05
N ALA A 43 2.68 -12.78 8.67
CA ALA A 43 3.91 -13.49 8.32
C ALA A 43 4.57 -12.90 7.07
N THR A 44 3.78 -12.59 6.04
CA THR A 44 4.30 -12.06 4.77
C THR A 44 4.93 -10.68 4.95
N LEU A 45 4.33 -9.80 5.75
CA LEU A 45 4.85 -8.45 5.98
C LEU A 45 6.15 -8.42 6.79
N ARG A 46 6.45 -9.45 7.60
CA ARG A 46 7.75 -9.56 8.31
C ARG A 46 8.93 -9.65 7.35
N GLU A 47 8.74 -10.13 6.12
CA GLU A 47 9.76 -10.18 5.07
C GLU A 47 10.29 -8.77 4.70
N HIS A 48 9.51 -7.71 4.98
CA HIS A 48 9.79 -6.34 4.56
C HIS A 48 10.33 -5.43 5.67
N ALA A 49 10.51 -5.94 6.91
CA ALA A 49 10.99 -5.16 8.06
C ALA A 49 10.26 -3.81 8.21
N LEU A 50 8.93 -3.83 8.06
CA LEU A 50 8.07 -2.68 8.26
C LEU A 50 7.98 -2.34 9.75
N GLU A 51 7.74 -1.07 10.05
CA GLU A 51 7.27 -0.65 11.37
C GLU A 51 5.88 -1.27 11.63
N GLU A 52 5.56 -1.54 12.89
CA GLU A 52 4.32 -2.22 13.26
C GLU A 52 3.08 -1.45 12.78
N GLU A 53 3.09 -0.12 12.87
CA GLU A 53 1.97 0.70 12.40
C GLU A 53 1.82 0.68 10.88
N ASP A 54 2.93 0.60 10.12
CA ASP A 54 2.88 0.46 8.66
C ASP A 54 2.25 -0.88 8.27
N ALA A 55 2.72 -1.96 8.90
CA ALA A 55 2.16 -3.28 8.67
C ALA A 55 0.66 -3.33 9.03
N ALA A 56 0.28 -2.74 10.16
CA ALA A 56 -1.10 -2.69 10.59
C ALA A 56 -1.99 -1.85 9.65
N ALA A 57 -1.47 -0.73 9.12
CA ALA A 57 -2.18 0.08 8.13
C ALA A 57 -2.41 -0.67 6.80
N ILE A 58 -1.41 -1.44 6.34
CA ILE A 58 -1.56 -2.30 5.15
C ILE A 58 -2.64 -3.36 5.38
N VAL A 59 -2.63 -4.05 6.52
CA VAL A 59 -3.61 -5.11 6.85
C VAL A 59 -5.03 -4.57 6.91
N ARG A 60 -5.23 -3.37 7.48
CA ARG A 60 -6.54 -2.72 7.56
C ARG A 60 -7.01 -2.11 6.23
N GLY A 61 -6.15 -1.96 5.23
CA GLY A 61 -6.45 -1.18 4.03
C GLY A 61 -6.66 0.31 4.33
N ASP A 62 -5.97 0.82 5.36
CA ASP A 62 -6.09 2.21 5.84
C ASP A 62 -5.38 3.18 4.89
N ARG A 63 -6.06 3.52 3.78
CA ARG A 63 -5.51 4.37 2.73
C ARG A 63 -4.97 5.70 3.27
N ASP A 64 -5.75 6.40 4.07
CA ASP A 64 -5.37 7.72 4.57
C ASP A 64 -4.20 7.62 5.55
N GLY A 65 -4.19 6.60 6.42
CA GLY A 65 -3.05 6.30 7.28
C GLY A 65 -1.77 6.00 6.50
N LEU A 66 -1.85 5.21 5.43
CA LEU A 66 -0.71 4.91 4.56
C LEU A 66 -0.16 6.19 3.89
N LEU A 67 -1.05 7.06 3.39
CA LEU A 67 -0.65 8.33 2.77
C LEU A 67 0.02 9.28 3.76
N ALA A 68 -0.53 9.41 4.97
CA ALA A 68 0.06 10.22 6.04
C ALA A 68 1.48 9.77 6.42
N ARG A 69 1.79 8.48 6.21
CA ARG A 69 3.11 7.87 6.46
C ARG A 69 4.05 7.91 5.25
N GLY A 70 3.64 8.56 4.15
CA GLY A 70 4.48 8.75 2.97
C GLY A 70 4.37 7.63 1.93
N ALA A 71 3.31 6.82 1.97
CA ALA A 71 3.02 5.90 0.88
C ALA A 71 2.69 6.66 -0.42
N HIS A 72 3.13 6.11 -1.53
CA HIS A 72 2.83 6.62 -2.86
C HIS A 72 1.36 6.34 -3.21
N PRO A 73 0.53 7.36 -3.55
CA PRO A 73 -0.91 7.18 -3.79
C PRO A 73 -1.24 6.11 -4.83
N TYR A 74 -0.52 6.10 -5.95
CA TYR A 74 -0.65 5.05 -6.97
C TYR A 74 -0.39 3.64 -6.44
N LEU A 75 0.63 3.43 -5.60
CA LEU A 75 0.92 2.11 -5.05
C LEU A 75 -0.15 1.66 -4.06
N VAL A 76 -0.66 2.58 -3.22
CA VAL A 76 -1.78 2.29 -2.31
C VAL A 76 -3.01 1.85 -3.10
N PHE A 77 -3.39 2.62 -4.12
CA PHE A 77 -4.53 2.29 -4.98
C PHE A 77 -4.36 0.94 -5.68
N MET A 78 -3.21 0.70 -6.32
CA MET A 78 -2.98 -0.51 -7.09
C MET A 78 -2.85 -1.76 -6.22
N ALA A 79 -2.22 -1.65 -5.05
CA ALA A 79 -2.11 -2.77 -4.12
C ALA A 79 -3.50 -3.20 -3.63
N ASP A 80 -4.34 -2.24 -3.24
CA ASP A 80 -5.72 -2.51 -2.81
C ASP A 80 -6.58 -3.09 -3.94
N LEU A 81 -6.52 -2.49 -5.15
CA LEU A 81 -7.21 -3.02 -6.32
C LEU A 81 -6.83 -4.48 -6.61
N ARG A 82 -5.52 -4.79 -6.62
CA ARG A 82 -5.04 -6.15 -6.87
C ARG A 82 -5.52 -7.13 -5.79
N LEU A 83 -5.49 -6.74 -4.52
CA LEU A 83 -6.01 -7.58 -3.43
C LEU A 83 -7.52 -7.83 -3.56
N ARG A 84 -8.30 -6.84 -4.00
CA ARG A 84 -9.73 -6.99 -4.28
C ARG A 84 -9.99 -7.95 -5.44
N MET A 85 -9.25 -7.84 -6.53
CA MET A 85 -9.35 -8.74 -7.68
C MET A 85 -9.06 -10.20 -7.32
N GLU A 86 -8.07 -10.46 -6.45
CA GLU A 86 -7.75 -11.83 -6.00
C GLU A 86 -8.83 -12.42 -5.09
N ARG A 87 -9.49 -11.59 -4.27
CA ARG A 87 -10.56 -12.04 -3.35
C ARG A 87 -11.87 -12.29 -4.07
N GLU A 88 -12.16 -11.48 -5.09
CA GLU A 88 -13.42 -11.52 -5.83
C GLU A 88 -13.15 -11.54 -7.35
N PRO A 89 -12.65 -12.67 -7.89
CA PRO A 89 -12.22 -12.75 -9.29
C PRO A 89 -13.35 -12.46 -10.30
N VAL A 90 -14.59 -12.71 -9.89
CA VAL A 90 -15.79 -12.61 -10.74
C VAL A 90 -16.29 -11.15 -10.87
N ALA A 91 -15.86 -10.23 -9.99
CA ALA A 91 -16.35 -8.85 -9.98
C ALA A 91 -15.62 -7.90 -10.95
N PHE A 92 -14.55 -8.35 -11.62
CA PHE A 92 -13.63 -7.49 -12.37
C PHE A 92 -13.40 -7.92 -13.84
N GLU A 93 -14.42 -8.41 -14.54
CA GLU A 93 -14.34 -8.74 -15.99
C GLU A 93 -14.08 -7.54 -16.92
N PHE A 94 -13.97 -6.30 -16.41
CA PHE A 94 -13.92 -5.08 -17.24
C PHE A 94 -12.77 -4.09 -16.92
N PHE A 95 -11.58 -4.58 -16.54
CA PHE A 95 -10.37 -3.73 -16.44
C PHE A 95 -9.16 -4.32 -17.16
#